data_AF-A0A1H4X3L2-F1
#
_entry.id   AF-A0A1H4X3L2-F1
#
_cell.length_a   1.000
_cell.length_b   1.000
_cell.length_c   1.000
_cell.angle_alpha   90.00
_cell.angle_beta   90.00
_cell.angle_gamma   90.00
#
_symmetry.space_group_name_H-M   'P 1'
#
loop_
_entity.id
_entity.type
_entity.pdbx_description
1 polymer ?
#
loop_
_entity_poly.entity_id
_entity_poly.type
_entity_poly.pdbx_seq_one_letter_code
_entity_poly.pdbx_strand_id
1 'polypeptide(L)'
;MPWPDVITGAYGGLVTEHSRRVDVVFAPGTVAHCGTTEELLGRALDARGLTGALIFAADTADFERAVQSAASRGEFVVVPGAGAVFAAPACGAIRVDLAECEADRSDGTRVHIRGRGLDGLRFAVDSWYHHRFHAGTMFRYGDHPDQRAELRIPDGAGPFPVAVLVHGGYWRPRWEFDLMDGLAVDLTARGYVTWNVEYRRSAENRWAAMASDVADAVQAAGTVPEADPGRVVILGHSAGGQLALRAAADAVSDGAAVRPALAVSLAGVLNLRLADERRLGEGAVADAVGSHWVDDRAIYARSSPIQRLPLGVPQLVACAVGDEPDLLEMSRQYYDAAAATPDDVAAIEGPGDHFAVIDPGSDIWRSVVEAVDSRLRPRTASTPPVAGRRPRDHAAGPRSARPSSSP
;
A
#
# COMPACT_ATOMS: atom_id res chain seq x y z
N MET A 1 -5.85 16.98 -18.31
CA MET A 1 -5.43 15.87 -19.19
C MET A 1 -6.66 15.05 -19.53
N PRO A 2 -6.73 14.38 -20.70
CA PRO A 2 -7.74 13.34 -20.92
C PRO A 2 -7.60 12.24 -19.86
N TRP A 3 -8.70 11.53 -19.60
CA TRP A 3 -8.75 10.44 -18.62
C TRP A 3 -7.74 9.33 -18.99
N PRO A 4 -7.01 8.74 -18.01
CA PRO A 4 -6.00 7.73 -18.28
C PRO A 4 -6.57 6.49 -19.00
N ASP A 5 -5.80 5.95 -19.95
CA ASP A 5 -6.21 4.79 -20.74
C ASP A 5 -6.33 3.53 -19.86
N VAL A 6 -7.45 2.82 -20.00
CA VAL A 6 -7.69 1.52 -19.34
C VAL A 6 -6.81 0.46 -20.01
N ILE A 7 -5.92 -0.18 -19.24
CA ILE A 7 -5.26 -1.41 -19.68
C ILE A 7 -6.26 -2.55 -19.43
N THR A 8 -6.89 -3.05 -20.48
CA THR A 8 -7.94 -4.06 -20.34
C THR A 8 -7.45 -5.31 -19.61
N GLY A 9 -8.26 -5.72 -18.63
CA GLY A 9 -8.23 -6.99 -17.91
C GLY A 9 -9.47 -7.09 -17.01
N ALA A 10 -10.66 -6.83 -17.59
CA ALA A 10 -11.91 -6.88 -16.84
C ALA A 10 -12.30 -8.34 -16.55
N TYR A 11 -11.98 -8.84 -15.37
CA TYR A 11 -12.58 -10.07 -14.84
C TYR A 11 -13.90 -9.74 -14.13
N GLY A 12 -14.86 -9.20 -14.89
CA GLY A 12 -16.17 -8.82 -14.38
C GLY A 12 -17.27 -9.65 -15.05
N GLY A 13 -17.69 -10.74 -14.41
CA GLY A 13 -18.86 -11.51 -14.83
C GLY A 13 -19.45 -12.29 -13.67
N LEU A 14 -20.75 -12.06 -13.41
CA LEU A 14 -21.73 -12.83 -12.62
C LEU A 14 -21.19 -13.66 -11.45
N VAL A 15 -21.69 -13.42 -10.22
CA VAL A 15 -21.37 -14.13 -8.96
C VAL A 15 -21.48 -15.66 -9.12
N THR A 16 -20.43 -16.23 -9.69
CA THR A 16 -20.05 -17.63 -9.61
C THR A 16 -19.14 -17.67 -8.40
N GLU A 17 -19.45 -18.53 -7.43
CA GLU A 17 -18.62 -18.70 -6.24
C GLU A 17 -17.18 -18.90 -6.70
N HIS A 18 -16.36 -17.89 -6.43
CA HIS A 18 -15.01 -17.85 -6.92
C HIS A 18 -14.23 -18.98 -6.26
N SER A 19 -13.69 -19.89 -7.07
CA SER A 19 -12.85 -20.97 -6.58
C SER A 19 -11.80 -20.41 -5.63
N ARG A 20 -11.72 -20.95 -4.41
CA ARG A 20 -10.65 -20.68 -3.43
C ARG A 20 -9.43 -21.58 -3.66
N ARG A 21 -9.29 -22.11 -4.87
CA ARG A 21 -8.18 -22.98 -5.25
C ARG A 21 -7.17 -22.22 -6.11
N VAL A 22 -5.91 -22.23 -5.69
CA VAL A 22 -4.75 -21.76 -6.47
C VAL A 22 -3.67 -22.83 -6.45
N ASP A 23 -3.34 -23.37 -7.61
CA ASP A 23 -2.24 -24.34 -7.71
C ASP A 23 -0.90 -23.62 -7.85
N VAL A 24 0.16 -24.22 -7.34
CA VAL A 24 1.53 -23.71 -7.45
C VAL A 24 2.40 -24.76 -8.15
N VAL A 25 2.97 -24.40 -9.29
CA VAL A 25 3.77 -25.30 -10.13
C VAL A 25 5.23 -24.90 -10.13
N PHE A 26 6.10 -25.82 -9.74
CA PHE A 26 7.54 -25.63 -9.67
C PHE A 26 8.23 -26.42 -10.78
N ALA A 27 9.10 -25.75 -11.53
CA ALA A 27 10.01 -26.43 -12.44
C ALA A 27 11.05 -27.26 -11.66
N PRO A 28 11.68 -28.27 -12.30
CA PRO A 28 12.65 -29.14 -11.64
C PRO A 28 13.83 -28.35 -11.07
N GLY A 29 14.25 -28.68 -9.84
CA GLY A 29 15.44 -28.10 -9.20
C GLY A 29 15.30 -26.64 -8.75
N THR A 30 14.10 -26.06 -8.80
CA THR A 30 13.86 -24.66 -8.39
C THR A 30 13.90 -24.45 -6.88
N VAL A 31 13.57 -25.47 -6.10
CA VAL A 31 13.61 -25.46 -4.64
C VAL A 31 14.59 -26.50 -4.12
N ALA A 32 15.41 -26.12 -3.14
CA ALA A 32 16.39 -27.02 -2.54
C ALA A 32 15.74 -28.04 -1.58
N HIS A 33 14.65 -27.67 -0.92
CA HIS A 33 13.94 -28.52 0.05
C HIS A 33 12.42 -28.29 -0.05
N CYS A 34 11.68 -29.27 -0.57
CA CYS A 34 10.24 -29.15 -0.81
C CYS A 34 9.45 -28.91 0.48
N GLY A 35 9.80 -29.56 1.60
CA GLY A 35 9.05 -29.42 2.85
C GLY A 35 9.05 -28.00 3.42
N THR A 36 10.13 -27.24 3.21
CA THR A 36 10.19 -25.83 3.63
C THR A 36 9.24 -24.98 2.79
N THR A 37 9.22 -25.22 1.48
CA THR A 37 8.31 -24.56 0.54
C THR A 37 6.85 -24.90 0.85
N GLU A 38 6.56 -26.17 1.16
CA GLU A 38 5.22 -26.65 1.54
C GLU A 38 4.74 -26.00 2.83
N GLU A 39 5.57 -25.90 3.87
CA GLU A 39 5.21 -25.24 5.13
C GLU A 39 4.94 -23.74 4.95
N LEU A 40 5.76 -23.07 4.12
CA LEU A 40 5.60 -21.64 3.83
C LEU A 40 4.30 -21.37 3.06
N LEU A 41 4.08 -22.09 1.96
CA LEU A 41 2.89 -21.94 1.14
C LEU A 41 1.63 -22.41 1.87
N GLY A 42 1.70 -23.49 2.65
CA GLY A 42 0.61 -23.95 3.49
C GLY A 42 0.13 -22.84 4.42
N ARG A 43 1.06 -22.18 5.14
CA ARG A 43 0.74 -21.02 5.97
C ARG A 43 0.13 -19.85 5.20
N ALA A 44 0.67 -19.53 4.02
CA ALA A 44 0.14 -18.45 3.18
C ALA A 44 -1.28 -18.75 2.66
N LEU A 45 -1.54 -19.99 2.25
CA LEU A 45 -2.86 -20.44 1.82
C LEU A 45 -3.85 -20.44 2.99
N ASP A 46 -3.47 -21.02 4.13
CA ASP A 46 -4.30 -21.08 5.34
C ASP A 46 -4.69 -19.69 5.84
N ALA A 47 -3.75 -18.75 5.86
CA ALA A 47 -4.00 -17.36 6.26
C ALA A 47 -5.06 -16.66 5.41
N ARG A 48 -5.28 -17.14 4.18
CA ARG A 48 -6.27 -16.62 3.22
C ARG A 48 -7.47 -17.55 3.03
N GLY A 49 -7.54 -18.66 3.77
CA GLY A 49 -8.58 -19.68 3.60
C GLY A 49 -8.59 -20.31 2.21
N LEU A 50 -7.41 -20.46 1.61
CA LEU A 50 -7.23 -21.01 0.26
C LEU A 50 -6.79 -22.48 0.30
N THR A 51 -6.98 -23.15 -0.83
CA THR A 51 -6.52 -24.52 -1.07
C THR A 51 -5.72 -24.57 -2.38
N GLY A 52 -4.96 -25.63 -2.61
CA GLY A 52 -4.15 -25.73 -3.80
C GLY A 52 -3.29 -26.98 -3.83
N ALA A 53 -2.95 -27.46 -5.03
CA ALA A 53 -1.89 -28.43 -5.19
C ALA A 53 -0.54 -27.71 -5.31
N LEU A 54 0.47 -28.21 -4.60
CA LEU A 54 1.87 -27.83 -4.78
C LEU A 54 2.52 -28.92 -5.63
N ILE A 55 2.92 -28.57 -6.85
CA ILE A 55 3.36 -29.52 -7.86
C ILE A 55 4.84 -29.28 -8.14
N PHE A 56 5.69 -30.20 -7.67
CA PHE A 56 7.12 -30.20 -7.94
C PHE A 56 7.42 -31.12 -9.12
N ALA A 57 7.68 -30.53 -10.29
CA ALA A 57 7.92 -31.30 -11.50
C ALA A 57 9.26 -32.06 -11.43
N ALA A 58 9.26 -33.32 -11.87
CA ALA A 58 10.47 -34.14 -11.90
C ALA A 58 11.41 -33.78 -13.07
N ASP A 59 10.84 -33.38 -14.20
CA ASP A 59 11.55 -32.97 -15.41
C ASP A 59 10.76 -31.90 -16.19
N THR A 60 11.30 -31.40 -17.30
CA THR A 60 10.67 -30.36 -18.12
C THR A 60 9.33 -30.80 -18.71
N ALA A 61 9.21 -32.05 -19.16
CA ALA A 61 7.96 -32.55 -19.75
C ALA A 61 6.87 -32.68 -18.68
N ASP A 62 7.26 -33.01 -17.45
CA ASP A 62 6.36 -33.02 -16.29
C ASP A 62 5.92 -31.62 -15.89
N PHE A 63 6.84 -30.64 -15.94
CA PHE A 63 6.52 -29.24 -15.71
C PHE A 63 5.50 -28.72 -16.72
N GLU A 64 5.68 -28.98 -18.01
CA GLU A 64 4.73 -28.59 -19.06
C GLU A 64 3.34 -29.21 -18.84
N ARG A 65 3.28 -30.51 -18.49
CA ARG A 65 2.00 -31.17 -18.15
C ARG A 65 1.35 -30.58 -16.91
N ALA A 66 2.14 -30.27 -15.87
CA ALA A 66 1.66 -29.65 -14.65
C ALA A 66 1.10 -28.24 -14.90
N VAL A 67 1.80 -27.43 -15.69
CA VAL A 67 1.35 -26.11 -16.15
C VAL A 67 0.03 -26.23 -16.92
N GLN A 68 -0.06 -27.14 -17.90
CA GLN A 68 -1.29 -27.32 -18.67
C GLN A 68 -2.47 -27.76 -17.79
N SER A 69 -2.20 -28.65 -16.82
CA SER A 69 -3.19 -29.10 -15.84
C SER A 69 -3.67 -27.97 -14.94
N ALA A 70 -2.76 -27.17 -14.38
CA ALA A 70 -3.09 -26.01 -13.56
C ALA A 70 -3.89 -24.96 -14.36
N ALA A 71 -3.43 -24.63 -15.57
CA ALA A 71 -4.10 -23.68 -16.46
C ALA A 71 -5.54 -24.09 -16.81
N SER A 72 -5.82 -25.40 -16.92
CA SER A 72 -7.19 -25.89 -17.15
C SER A 72 -8.16 -25.62 -15.98
N ARG A 73 -7.63 -25.28 -14.80
CA ARG A 73 -8.40 -24.94 -13.59
C ARG A 73 -8.46 -23.44 -13.29
N GLY A 74 -7.72 -22.61 -14.03
CA GLY A 74 -7.70 -21.15 -13.88
C GLY A 74 -6.30 -20.59 -13.65
N GLU A 75 -6.23 -19.33 -13.20
CA GLU A 75 -4.97 -18.68 -12.84
C GLU A 75 -4.25 -19.45 -11.72
N PHE A 76 -2.94 -19.59 -11.86
CA PHE A 76 -2.07 -20.35 -10.98
C PHE A 76 -0.75 -19.62 -10.75
N VAL A 77 0.01 -20.07 -9.75
CA VAL A 77 1.36 -19.58 -9.48
C VAL A 77 2.37 -20.51 -10.15
N VAL A 78 3.39 -19.94 -10.80
CA VAL A 78 4.45 -20.71 -11.48
C VAL A 78 5.83 -20.25 -11.05
N VAL A 79 6.71 -21.22 -10.80
CA VAL A 79 8.14 -21.02 -10.53
C VAL A 79 8.90 -21.70 -11.68
N PRO A 80 9.17 -21.00 -12.80
CA PRO A 80 9.70 -21.63 -14.01
C PRO A 80 11.19 -21.95 -13.92
N GLY A 81 11.89 -21.39 -12.92
CA GLY A 81 13.32 -21.55 -12.70
C GLY A 81 14.14 -20.41 -13.28
N ALA A 82 15.36 -20.26 -12.75
CA ALA A 82 16.18 -19.08 -13.00
C ALA A 82 16.48 -18.90 -14.50
N GLY A 83 16.12 -17.73 -15.03
CA GLY A 83 16.35 -17.36 -16.43
C GLY A 83 15.48 -18.11 -17.43
N ALA A 84 14.49 -18.88 -16.98
CA ALA A 84 13.58 -19.59 -17.87
C ALA A 84 12.67 -18.60 -18.62
N VAL A 85 12.46 -18.87 -19.91
CA VAL A 85 11.41 -18.22 -20.69
C VAL A 85 10.11 -18.95 -20.40
N PHE A 86 9.10 -18.22 -19.96
CA PHE A 86 7.77 -18.76 -19.68
C PHE A 86 6.74 -17.93 -20.43
N ALA A 87 5.90 -18.61 -21.22
CA ALA A 87 4.76 -18.00 -21.89
C ALA A 87 3.51 -18.29 -21.05
N ALA A 88 2.92 -17.25 -20.47
CA ALA A 88 1.74 -17.40 -19.63
C ALA A 88 0.53 -17.88 -20.47
N PRO A 89 -0.23 -18.89 -19.99
CA PRO A 89 -1.47 -19.29 -20.63
C PRO A 89 -2.54 -18.19 -20.57
N ALA A 90 -3.55 -18.28 -21.44
CA ALA A 90 -4.63 -17.30 -21.53
C ALA A 90 -5.46 -17.15 -20.23
N CYS A 91 -5.43 -18.14 -19.34
CA CYS A 91 -6.09 -18.05 -18.03
C CYS A 91 -5.38 -17.11 -17.04
N GLY A 92 -4.19 -16.63 -17.39
CA GLY A 92 -3.32 -15.86 -16.51
C GLY A 92 -2.40 -16.76 -15.67
N ALA A 93 -1.25 -16.20 -15.30
CA ALA A 93 -0.33 -16.79 -14.33
C ALA A 93 0.33 -15.71 -13.46
N ILE A 94 0.64 -16.08 -12.22
CA ILE A 94 1.54 -15.31 -11.36
C ILE A 94 2.90 -15.98 -11.43
N ARG A 95 3.85 -15.28 -12.03
CA ARG A 95 5.21 -15.77 -12.18
C ARG A 95 6.02 -15.42 -10.94
N VAL A 96 6.78 -16.38 -10.44
CA VAL A 96 7.71 -16.19 -9.32
C VAL A 96 9.11 -16.63 -9.71
N ASP A 97 10.04 -15.69 -9.71
CA ASP A 97 11.48 -15.94 -9.83
C ASP A 97 12.16 -15.68 -8.48
N LEU A 98 12.77 -16.72 -7.88
CA LEU A 98 13.32 -16.60 -6.53
C LEU A 98 14.50 -15.61 -6.47
N ALA A 99 15.25 -15.49 -7.57
CA ALA A 99 16.37 -14.56 -7.73
C ALA A 99 15.93 -13.26 -8.43
N GLU A 100 16.79 -12.23 -8.37
CA GLU A 100 16.58 -11.02 -9.14
C GLU A 100 16.71 -11.30 -10.64
N CYS A 101 15.79 -10.74 -11.42
CA CYS A 101 15.77 -10.80 -12.87
C CYS A 101 15.03 -9.58 -13.44
N GLU A 102 15.04 -9.44 -14.77
CA GLU A 102 14.24 -8.43 -15.45
C GLU A 102 12.74 -8.69 -15.26
N ALA A 103 11.96 -7.61 -15.23
CA ALA A 103 10.52 -7.71 -15.10
C ALA A 103 9.92 -8.42 -16.33
N ASP A 104 8.99 -9.33 -16.09
CA ASP A 104 8.22 -10.00 -17.14
C ASP A 104 6.85 -9.32 -17.16
N ARG A 105 6.59 -8.61 -18.26
CA ARG A 105 5.34 -7.87 -18.50
C ARG A 105 4.61 -8.44 -19.72
N SER A 106 4.92 -9.68 -20.10
CA SER A 106 4.30 -10.35 -21.24
C SER A 106 2.82 -10.60 -20.99
N ASP A 107 2.03 -10.65 -22.07
CA ASP A 107 0.61 -10.94 -21.99
C ASP A 107 0.34 -12.25 -21.23
N GLY A 108 -0.65 -12.23 -20.34
CA GLY A 108 -1.01 -13.36 -19.47
C GLY A 108 -0.18 -13.47 -18.18
N THR A 109 1.01 -12.86 -18.10
CA THR A 109 1.73 -12.74 -16.83
C THR A 109 1.08 -11.60 -16.03
N ARG A 110 0.12 -11.93 -15.15
CA ARG A 110 -0.63 -10.92 -14.39
C ARG A 110 0.29 -10.16 -13.44
N VAL A 111 1.15 -10.88 -12.75
CA VAL A 111 2.14 -10.36 -11.80
C VAL A 111 3.42 -11.18 -11.92
N HIS A 112 4.56 -10.51 -11.80
CA HIS A 112 5.87 -11.16 -11.71
C HIS A 112 6.56 -10.77 -10.40
N ILE A 113 6.50 -11.66 -9.40
CA ILE A 113 7.23 -11.53 -8.14
C ILE A 113 8.66 -12.03 -8.34
N ARG A 114 9.66 -11.20 -8.05
CA ARG A 114 11.06 -11.54 -8.32
C ARG A 114 12.02 -11.07 -7.24
N GLY A 115 13.11 -11.80 -7.02
CA GLY A 115 14.21 -11.37 -6.14
C GLY A 115 13.85 -11.34 -4.64
N ARG A 116 12.80 -12.06 -4.24
CA ARG A 116 12.34 -12.14 -2.84
C ARG A 116 12.62 -13.50 -2.19
N GLY A 117 13.39 -14.36 -2.87
CA GLY A 117 13.63 -15.72 -2.42
C GLY A 117 12.32 -16.51 -2.29
N LEU A 118 12.31 -17.48 -1.37
CA LEU A 118 11.11 -18.28 -1.10
C LEU A 118 9.94 -17.45 -0.55
N ASP A 119 10.20 -16.36 0.18
CA ASP A 119 9.12 -15.51 0.72
C ASP A 119 8.29 -14.86 -0.40
N GLY A 120 8.85 -14.72 -1.61
CA GLY A 120 8.11 -14.30 -2.80
C GLY A 120 6.85 -15.14 -3.08
N LEU A 121 6.83 -16.41 -2.66
CA LEU A 121 5.66 -17.28 -2.80
C LEU A 121 4.46 -16.79 -1.97
N ARG A 122 4.70 -16.25 -0.76
CA ARG A 122 3.65 -15.66 0.06
C ARG A 122 3.04 -14.45 -0.64
N PHE A 123 3.86 -13.56 -1.18
CA PHE A 123 3.39 -12.40 -1.96
C PHE A 123 2.62 -12.81 -3.22
N ALA A 124 3.00 -13.91 -3.88
CA ALA A 124 2.25 -14.44 -5.01
C ALA A 124 0.85 -14.91 -4.60
N VAL A 125 0.73 -15.62 -3.46
CA VAL A 125 -0.57 -16.04 -2.90
C VAL A 125 -1.41 -14.83 -2.47
N ASP A 126 -0.81 -13.85 -1.80
CA ASP A 126 -1.49 -12.62 -1.38
C ASP A 126 -2.01 -11.83 -2.60
N SER A 127 -1.17 -11.64 -3.62
CA SER A 127 -1.59 -10.96 -4.85
C SER A 127 -2.70 -11.71 -5.56
N TRP A 128 -2.62 -13.06 -5.66
CA TRP A 128 -3.71 -13.87 -6.19
C TRP A 128 -5.00 -13.63 -5.44
N TYR A 129 -4.96 -13.71 -4.10
CA TYR A 129 -6.12 -13.53 -3.24
C TYR A 129 -6.79 -12.17 -3.45
N HIS A 130 -6.01 -11.09 -3.33
CA HIS A 130 -6.56 -9.73 -3.43
C HIS A 130 -7.19 -9.48 -4.79
N HIS A 131 -6.54 -9.87 -5.88
CA HIS A 131 -7.06 -9.62 -7.22
C HIS A 131 -8.21 -10.57 -7.60
N ARG A 132 -8.25 -11.78 -7.03
CA ARG A 132 -9.31 -12.76 -7.29
C ARG A 132 -10.63 -12.38 -6.65
N PHE A 133 -10.60 -11.80 -5.45
CA PHE A 133 -11.79 -11.47 -4.65
C PHE A 133 -12.11 -9.98 -4.62
N HIS A 134 -11.14 -9.12 -4.93
CA HIS A 134 -11.25 -7.67 -4.87
C HIS A 134 -10.57 -7.05 -6.10
N ALA A 135 -11.07 -7.39 -7.28
CA ALA A 135 -10.49 -6.94 -8.55
C ALA A 135 -10.40 -5.41 -8.63
N GLY A 136 -9.22 -4.91 -8.99
CA GLY A 136 -9.02 -3.54 -9.42
C GLY A 136 -8.94 -3.44 -10.95
N THR A 137 -8.90 -2.20 -11.45
CA THR A 137 -8.70 -1.90 -12.87
C THR A 137 -7.37 -1.19 -13.04
N MET A 138 -6.54 -1.63 -13.98
CA MET A 138 -5.25 -1.00 -14.25
C MET A 138 -5.39 0.21 -15.17
N PHE A 139 -4.77 1.31 -14.76
CA PHE A 139 -4.73 2.59 -15.47
C PHE A 139 -3.29 3.02 -15.74
N ARG A 140 -3.03 3.62 -16.90
CA ARG A 140 -1.76 4.30 -17.18
C ARG A 140 -1.89 5.78 -16.93
N TYR A 141 -1.07 6.33 -16.05
CA TYR A 141 -0.97 7.77 -15.84
C TYR A 141 0.20 8.40 -16.62
N GLY A 142 0.97 7.59 -17.34
CA GLY A 142 2.04 8.03 -18.24
C GLY A 142 2.44 6.94 -19.24
N ASP A 143 3.40 7.25 -20.11
CA ASP A 143 3.79 6.39 -21.24
C ASP A 143 4.62 5.17 -20.82
N HIS A 144 5.38 5.27 -19.73
CA HIS A 144 6.24 4.18 -19.28
C HIS A 144 5.42 3.01 -18.71
N PRO A 145 5.82 1.73 -18.91
CA PRO A 145 5.08 0.58 -18.38
C PRO A 145 4.87 0.58 -16.86
N ASP A 146 5.78 1.20 -16.11
CA ASP A 146 5.66 1.39 -14.65
C ASP A 146 4.90 2.65 -14.24
N GLN A 147 4.49 3.53 -15.17
CA GLN A 147 3.59 4.64 -14.87
C GLN A 147 2.13 4.17 -14.89
N ARG A 148 1.81 3.25 -13.97
CA ARG A 148 0.50 2.62 -13.86
C ARG A 148 -0.01 2.62 -12.43
N ALA A 149 -1.32 2.58 -12.27
CA ALA A 149 -1.95 2.41 -10.97
C ALA A 149 -3.13 1.45 -11.06
N GLU A 150 -3.36 0.71 -9.99
CA GLU A 150 -4.57 -0.09 -9.84
C GLU A 150 -5.65 0.74 -9.13
N LEU A 151 -6.75 0.98 -9.83
CA LEU A 151 -7.93 1.69 -9.33
C LEU A 151 -8.93 0.70 -8.74
N ARG A 152 -9.42 0.99 -7.54
CA ARG A 152 -10.66 0.41 -7.00
C ARG A 152 -11.60 1.52 -6.60
N ILE A 153 -12.87 1.35 -6.94
CA ILE A 153 -13.95 2.29 -6.61
C ILE A 153 -14.87 1.57 -5.60
N PRO A 154 -15.18 2.20 -4.46
CA PRO A 154 -16.07 1.62 -3.48
C PRO A 154 -17.52 1.63 -3.95
N ASP A 155 -18.34 0.75 -3.36
CA ASP A 155 -19.78 0.77 -3.60
C ASP A 155 -20.43 2.04 -3.03
N GLY A 156 -21.47 2.53 -3.70
CA GLY A 156 -22.31 3.64 -3.24
C GLY A 156 -22.26 4.87 -4.16
N ALA A 157 -22.76 6.00 -3.65
CA ALA A 157 -22.75 7.26 -4.36
C ALA A 157 -21.60 8.16 -3.86
N GLY A 158 -20.69 8.51 -4.77
CA GLY A 158 -19.60 9.45 -4.50
C GLY A 158 -20.06 10.92 -4.44
N PRO A 159 -19.12 11.89 -4.50
CA PRO A 159 -17.69 11.67 -4.67
C PRO A 159 -17.02 11.14 -3.38
N PHE A 160 -16.06 10.24 -3.54
CA PHE A 160 -15.37 9.54 -2.45
C PHE A 160 -14.02 10.20 -2.11
N PRO A 161 -13.55 10.13 -0.85
CA PRO A 161 -12.16 10.43 -0.56
C PRO A 161 -11.23 9.47 -1.33
N VAL A 162 -10.02 9.92 -1.65
CA VAL A 162 -9.05 9.16 -2.44
C VAL A 162 -7.86 8.78 -1.58
N ALA A 163 -7.46 7.52 -1.62
CA ALA A 163 -6.21 7.05 -1.06
C ALA A 163 -5.22 6.69 -2.17
N VAL A 164 -4.18 7.53 -2.33
CA VAL A 164 -3.03 7.24 -3.20
C VAL A 164 -2.01 6.45 -2.40
N LEU A 165 -1.71 5.22 -2.82
CA LEU A 165 -0.82 4.30 -2.12
C LEU A 165 0.51 4.20 -2.86
N VAL A 166 1.61 4.45 -2.14
CA VAL A 166 2.97 4.43 -2.68
C VAL A 166 3.78 3.34 -1.97
N HIS A 167 4.13 2.29 -2.71
CA HIS A 167 4.82 1.14 -2.12
C HIS A 167 6.27 1.47 -1.72
N GLY A 168 6.81 0.63 -0.83
CA GLY A 168 8.19 0.72 -0.35
C GLY A 168 9.19 -0.11 -1.14
N GLY A 169 10.24 -0.56 -0.46
CA GLY A 169 11.24 -1.46 -1.03
C GLY A 169 12.58 -0.81 -1.40
N TYR A 170 12.98 0.24 -0.68
CA TYR A 170 14.28 0.91 -0.88
C TYR A 170 14.52 1.37 -2.33
N TRP A 171 13.45 1.73 -3.06
CA TRP A 171 13.49 2.11 -4.47
C TRP A 171 14.13 1.05 -5.39
N ARG A 172 14.20 -0.22 -4.94
CA ARG A 172 14.80 -1.34 -5.68
C ARG A 172 13.77 -2.07 -6.53
N PRO A 173 14.13 -2.56 -7.73
CA PRO A 173 13.19 -3.11 -8.71
C PRO A 173 12.48 -4.41 -8.27
N ARG A 174 12.94 -5.09 -7.22
CA ARG A 174 12.33 -6.33 -6.70
C ARG A 174 10.98 -6.14 -5.98
N TRP A 175 10.64 -4.90 -5.63
CA TRP A 175 9.40 -4.54 -4.95
C TRP A 175 8.50 -3.73 -5.88
N GLU A 176 7.19 -3.99 -5.83
CA GLU A 176 6.16 -3.36 -6.67
C GLU A 176 4.94 -2.99 -5.81
N PHE A 177 3.91 -2.44 -6.48
CA PHE A 177 2.66 -2.02 -5.85
C PHE A 177 1.91 -3.16 -5.11
N ASP A 178 2.27 -4.42 -5.35
CA ASP A 178 1.70 -5.60 -4.68
C ASP A 178 1.87 -5.56 -3.15
N LEU A 179 2.88 -4.83 -2.65
CA LEU A 179 3.04 -4.57 -1.22
C LEU A 179 1.84 -3.86 -0.58
N MET A 180 1.08 -3.10 -1.36
CA MET A 180 0.00 -2.25 -0.89
C MET A 180 -1.38 -2.83 -1.21
N ASP A 181 -1.47 -4.04 -1.80
CA ASP A 181 -2.74 -4.67 -2.22
C ASP A 181 -3.74 -4.77 -1.06
N GLY A 182 -3.27 -5.24 0.11
CA GLY A 182 -4.13 -5.38 1.29
C GLY A 182 -4.73 -4.06 1.74
N LEU A 183 -3.93 -2.98 1.70
CA LEU A 183 -4.37 -1.63 2.05
C LEU A 183 -5.36 -1.07 1.04
N ALA A 184 -5.12 -1.31 -0.25
CA ALA A 184 -6.03 -0.92 -1.31
C ALA A 184 -7.41 -1.56 -1.11
N VAL A 185 -7.45 -2.85 -0.80
CA VAL A 185 -8.68 -3.58 -0.51
C VAL A 185 -9.37 -3.05 0.75
N ASP A 186 -8.66 -2.91 1.87
CA ASP A 186 -9.25 -2.45 3.13
C ASP A 186 -9.80 -1.02 3.03
N LEU A 187 -9.05 -0.09 2.42
CA LEU A 187 -9.52 1.29 2.24
C LEU A 187 -10.69 1.38 1.26
N THR A 188 -10.71 0.55 0.20
CA THR A 188 -11.88 0.45 -0.70
C THR A 188 -13.11 0.01 0.08
N ALA A 189 -13.00 -1.03 0.89
CA ALA A 189 -14.11 -1.51 1.73
C ALA A 189 -14.62 -0.45 2.72
N ARG A 190 -13.79 0.55 3.05
CA ARG A 190 -14.13 1.66 3.93
C ARG A 190 -14.71 2.87 3.19
N GLY A 191 -14.82 2.84 1.86
CA GLY A 191 -15.39 3.92 1.07
C GLY A 191 -14.39 4.92 0.51
N TYR A 192 -13.13 4.51 0.33
CA TYR A 192 -12.13 5.27 -0.42
C TYR A 192 -12.05 4.78 -1.86
N VAL A 193 -11.92 5.70 -2.81
CA VAL A 193 -11.28 5.35 -4.09
C VAL A 193 -9.82 5.07 -3.79
N THR A 194 -9.33 3.87 -4.07
CA THR A 194 -7.89 3.57 -3.92
C THR A 194 -7.19 3.60 -5.25
N TRP A 195 -6.05 4.28 -5.27
CA TRP A 195 -5.15 4.42 -6.40
C TRP A 195 -3.79 3.83 -5.99
N ASN A 196 -3.59 2.54 -6.24
CA ASN A 196 -2.38 1.82 -5.84
C ASN A 196 -1.30 1.97 -6.91
N VAL A 197 -0.25 2.75 -6.63
CA VAL A 197 0.67 3.30 -7.62
C VAL A 197 1.91 2.41 -7.78
N GLU A 198 2.21 2.06 -9.03
CA GLU A 198 3.53 1.67 -9.48
C GLU A 198 4.27 2.90 -10.03
N TYR A 199 5.60 2.94 -9.92
CA TYR A 199 6.43 4.05 -10.41
C TYR A 199 7.81 3.56 -10.89
N ARG A 200 8.46 4.30 -11.79
CA ARG A 200 9.75 3.88 -12.37
C ARG A 200 10.84 3.77 -11.32
N ARG A 201 11.56 2.65 -11.26
CA ARG A 201 12.81 2.51 -10.48
C ARG A 201 14.07 2.49 -11.34
N SER A 202 13.90 2.18 -12.63
CA SER A 202 14.94 2.15 -13.66
C SER A 202 14.64 3.23 -14.71
N ALA A 203 15.40 4.31 -14.72
CA ALA A 203 15.34 5.35 -15.75
C ALA A 203 16.66 6.13 -15.81
N GLU A 204 16.92 6.80 -16.94
CA GLU A 204 17.91 7.87 -17.00
C GLU A 204 17.49 8.99 -16.03
N ASN A 205 18.37 9.41 -15.12
CA ASN A 205 18.03 10.26 -13.97
C ASN A 205 16.92 9.66 -13.06
N ARG A 206 17.08 8.38 -12.67
CA ARG A 206 16.09 7.60 -11.90
C ARG A 206 15.40 8.34 -10.76
N TRP A 207 16.11 9.17 -10.00
CA TRP A 207 15.56 9.88 -8.85
C TRP A 207 14.51 10.93 -9.23
N ALA A 208 14.81 11.72 -10.28
CA ALA A 208 13.88 12.71 -10.79
C ALA A 208 12.66 12.05 -11.43
N ALA A 209 12.86 10.95 -12.16
CA ALA A 209 11.77 10.16 -12.74
C ALA A 209 10.84 9.59 -11.66
N MET A 210 11.39 9.01 -10.57
CA MET A 210 10.61 8.53 -9.42
C MET A 210 9.77 9.62 -8.79
N ALA A 211 10.37 10.79 -8.52
CA ALA A 211 9.67 11.90 -7.90
C ALA A 211 8.54 12.43 -8.81
N SER A 212 8.80 12.58 -10.11
CA SER A 212 7.78 13.00 -11.09
C SER A 212 6.64 11.99 -11.17
N ASP A 213 6.95 10.70 -11.24
CA ASP A 213 5.95 9.65 -11.38
C ASP A 213 4.94 9.65 -10.23
N VAL A 214 5.39 9.83 -9.00
CA VAL A 214 4.49 9.90 -7.84
C VAL A 214 3.66 11.19 -7.87
N ALA A 215 4.25 12.32 -8.25
CA ALA A 215 3.52 13.58 -8.39
C ALA A 215 2.44 13.49 -9.48
N ASP A 216 2.78 12.93 -10.64
CA ASP A 216 1.87 12.71 -11.78
C ASP A 216 0.74 11.74 -11.41
N ALA A 217 1.05 10.67 -10.68
CA ALA A 217 0.05 9.73 -10.17
C ALA A 217 -0.96 10.41 -9.23
N VAL A 218 -0.52 11.31 -8.36
CA VAL A 218 -1.41 12.11 -7.47
C VAL A 218 -2.32 13.02 -8.29
N GLN A 219 -1.79 13.70 -9.31
CA GLN A 219 -2.63 14.54 -10.17
C GLN A 219 -3.66 13.71 -10.94
N ALA A 220 -3.24 12.55 -11.49
CA ALA A 220 -4.12 11.63 -12.21
C ALA A 220 -5.24 11.09 -11.31
N ALA A 221 -4.96 10.74 -10.06
CA ALA A 221 -5.95 10.25 -9.12
C ALA A 221 -7.10 11.25 -8.88
N GLY A 222 -6.81 12.56 -8.88
CA GLY A 222 -7.84 13.60 -8.77
C GLY A 222 -8.71 13.79 -10.03
N THR A 223 -8.41 13.07 -11.12
CA THR A 223 -9.23 13.08 -12.35
C THR A 223 -10.20 11.91 -12.46
N VAL A 224 -10.18 10.97 -11.50
CA VAL A 224 -11.16 9.89 -11.41
C VAL A 224 -12.56 10.49 -11.20
N PRO A 225 -13.60 10.12 -11.98
CA PRO A 225 -14.90 10.79 -11.92
C PRO A 225 -15.59 10.67 -10.55
N GLU A 226 -15.38 9.55 -9.87
CA GLU A 226 -15.92 9.24 -8.55
C GLU A 226 -15.08 9.84 -7.40
N ALA A 227 -13.90 10.41 -7.70
CA ALA A 227 -13.02 10.97 -6.70
C ALA A 227 -13.43 12.39 -6.27
N ASP A 228 -13.22 12.69 -4.99
CA ASP A 228 -13.19 14.05 -4.46
C ASP A 228 -11.74 14.56 -4.40
N PRO A 229 -11.31 15.43 -5.33
CA PRO A 229 -9.93 15.92 -5.36
C PRO A 229 -9.57 16.80 -4.15
N GLY A 230 -10.55 17.25 -3.35
CA GLY A 230 -10.32 17.97 -2.09
C GLY A 230 -10.09 17.05 -0.89
N ARG A 231 -10.33 15.74 -1.03
CA ARG A 231 -10.17 14.73 0.04
C ARG A 231 -9.20 13.61 -0.39
N VAL A 232 -8.02 14.01 -0.84
CA VAL A 232 -6.93 13.09 -1.20
C VAL A 232 -6.01 12.89 -0.01
N VAL A 233 -5.78 11.65 0.39
CA VAL A 233 -4.66 11.24 1.25
C VAL A 233 -3.62 10.51 0.40
N ILE A 234 -2.36 10.83 0.61
CA ILE A 234 -1.24 10.04 0.10
C ILE A 234 -0.63 9.24 1.24
N LEU A 235 -0.56 7.92 1.10
CA LEU A 235 0.06 7.02 2.08
C LEU A 235 1.23 6.31 1.42
N GLY A 236 2.37 6.30 2.11
CA GLY A 236 3.55 5.62 1.60
C GLY A 236 4.19 4.69 2.63
N HIS A 237 4.61 3.50 2.21
CA HIS A 237 5.34 2.55 3.04
C HIS A 237 6.85 2.66 2.87
N SER A 238 7.63 2.72 3.95
CA SER A 238 9.09 2.67 3.90
C SER A 238 9.67 3.75 2.96
N ALA A 239 10.42 3.36 1.92
CA ALA A 239 10.86 4.26 0.85
C ALA A 239 9.70 5.03 0.16
N GLY A 240 8.52 4.43 0.07
CA GLY A 240 7.29 5.09 -0.40
C GLY A 240 6.77 6.13 0.57
N GLY A 241 6.98 5.99 1.89
CA GLY A 241 6.65 7.01 2.89
C GLY A 241 7.47 8.28 2.71
N GLN A 242 8.73 8.13 2.31
CA GLN A 242 9.56 9.25 1.88
C GLN A 242 8.99 9.93 0.62
N LEU A 243 8.66 9.16 -0.41
CA LEU A 243 8.10 9.68 -1.66
C LEU A 243 6.74 10.38 -1.43
N ALA A 244 5.90 9.83 -0.56
CA ALA A 244 4.58 10.38 -0.23
C ALA A 244 4.69 11.78 0.42
N LEU A 245 5.52 11.90 1.46
CA LEU A 245 5.75 13.18 2.13
C LEU A 245 6.45 14.19 1.22
N ARG A 246 7.41 13.74 0.40
CA ARG A 246 8.06 14.59 -0.60
C ARG A 246 7.07 15.12 -1.64
N ALA A 247 6.23 14.26 -2.21
CA ALA A 247 5.24 14.63 -3.22
C ALA A 247 4.20 15.62 -2.65
N ALA A 248 3.78 15.45 -1.40
CA ALA A 248 2.88 16.41 -0.75
C ALA A 248 3.53 17.79 -0.56
N ALA A 249 4.81 17.84 -0.15
CA ALA A 249 5.56 19.08 0.00
C ALA A 249 5.79 19.81 -1.35
N ASP A 250 6.08 19.03 -2.40
CA ASP A 250 6.24 19.57 -3.76
C ASP A 250 4.89 20.10 -4.28
N ALA A 251 3.78 19.38 -4.08
CA ALA A 251 2.45 19.82 -4.49
C ALA A 251 2.06 21.18 -3.86
N VAL A 252 2.44 21.43 -2.61
CA VAL A 252 2.26 22.76 -1.97
C VAL A 252 3.17 23.79 -2.60
N SER A 253 4.46 23.48 -2.74
CA SER A 253 5.49 24.41 -3.23
C SER A 253 5.23 24.86 -4.68
N ASP A 254 4.82 23.92 -5.53
CA ASP A 254 4.59 24.12 -6.96
C ASP A 254 3.17 24.61 -7.27
N GLY A 255 2.33 24.65 -6.25
CA GLY A 255 0.95 25.09 -6.37
C GLY A 255 0.08 24.14 -7.20
N ALA A 256 0.33 22.83 -7.11
CA ALA A 256 -0.34 21.80 -7.89
C ALA A 256 -1.88 21.84 -7.75
N ALA A 257 -2.57 21.33 -8.78
CA ALA A 257 -4.04 21.35 -8.85
C ALA A 257 -4.66 20.41 -7.80
N VAL A 258 -4.10 19.21 -7.68
CA VAL A 258 -4.43 18.26 -6.61
C VAL A 258 -3.35 18.38 -5.53
N ARG A 259 -3.74 18.77 -4.32
CA ARG A 259 -2.86 18.80 -3.15
C ARG A 259 -3.39 17.80 -2.14
N PRO A 260 -2.58 16.83 -1.67
CA PRO A 260 -3.02 15.93 -0.61
C PRO A 260 -3.48 16.73 0.61
N ALA A 261 -4.67 16.44 1.10
CA ALA A 261 -5.20 16.99 2.34
C ALA A 261 -4.58 16.34 3.58
N LEU A 262 -3.92 15.18 3.40
CA LEU A 262 -3.14 14.48 4.41
C LEU A 262 -2.00 13.69 3.74
N ALA A 263 -0.80 13.74 4.32
CA ALA A 263 0.32 12.88 3.96
C ALA A 263 0.62 11.90 5.09
N VAL A 264 0.71 10.61 4.78
CA VAL A 264 0.92 9.54 5.76
C VAL A 264 2.22 8.79 5.45
N SER A 265 3.12 8.77 6.43
CA SER A 265 4.30 7.92 6.42
C SER A 265 4.03 6.64 7.21
N LEU A 266 4.18 5.49 6.58
CA LEU A 266 4.11 4.16 7.19
C LEU A 266 5.53 3.59 7.24
N ALA A 267 6.21 3.67 8.38
CA ALA A 267 7.60 3.24 8.59
C ALA A 267 8.61 3.90 7.62
N GLY A 268 8.43 5.19 7.31
CA GLY A 268 9.14 5.85 6.22
C GLY A 268 10.64 6.14 6.44
N VAL A 269 11.39 6.24 5.33
CA VAL A 269 12.80 6.71 5.34
C VAL A 269 12.83 8.25 5.35
N LEU A 270 12.56 8.87 6.51
CA LEU A 270 12.26 10.31 6.60
C LEU A 270 13.49 11.23 6.71
N ASN A 271 14.69 10.66 6.83
CA ASN A 271 15.96 11.38 6.87
C ASN A 271 16.99 10.75 5.93
N LEU A 272 16.99 11.20 4.67
CA LEU A 272 17.86 10.63 3.62
C LEU A 272 19.36 10.82 3.92
N ARG A 273 19.75 11.91 4.58
CA ARG A 273 21.15 12.13 4.99
C ARG A 273 21.59 11.02 5.94
N LEU A 274 20.82 10.80 7.00
CA LEU A 274 21.16 9.79 8.01
C LEU A 274 21.14 8.38 7.43
N ALA A 275 20.15 8.10 6.56
CA ALA A 275 20.03 6.82 5.88
C ALA A 275 21.21 6.53 4.94
N ASP A 276 21.72 7.54 4.21
CA ASP A 276 22.93 7.41 3.39
C ASP A 276 24.21 7.24 4.24
N GLU A 277 24.41 8.10 5.25
CA GLU A 277 25.56 8.02 6.17
C GLU A 277 25.68 6.64 6.84
N ARG A 278 24.55 6.01 7.18
CA ARG A 278 24.47 4.67 7.80
C ARG A 278 24.34 3.53 6.78
N ARG A 279 24.30 3.84 5.49
CA ARG A 279 24.18 2.87 4.39
C ARG A 279 22.98 1.93 4.52
N LEU A 280 21.83 2.44 4.95
CA LEU A 280 20.62 1.64 5.10
C LEU A 280 20.21 0.98 3.77
N GLY A 281 19.62 -0.21 3.85
CA GLY A 281 19.24 -0.99 2.67
C GLY A 281 20.41 -1.29 1.73
N GLU A 282 21.61 -1.50 2.28
CA GLU A 282 22.86 -1.76 1.54
C GLU A 282 23.27 -0.58 0.64
N GLY A 283 23.09 0.66 1.11
CA GLY A 283 23.40 1.88 0.34
C GLY A 283 22.28 2.32 -0.61
N ALA A 284 21.04 1.89 -0.35
CA ALA A 284 19.90 2.13 -1.22
C ALA A 284 19.65 3.62 -1.54
N VAL A 285 19.92 4.52 -0.60
CA VAL A 285 19.72 5.97 -0.80
C VAL A 285 20.66 6.50 -1.88
N ALA A 286 21.97 6.27 -1.74
CA ALA A 286 22.95 6.73 -2.71
C ALA A 286 22.73 6.07 -4.08
N ASP A 287 22.41 4.78 -4.11
CA ASP A 287 22.06 4.08 -5.34
C ASP A 287 20.85 4.74 -6.02
N ALA A 288 19.81 5.07 -5.24
CA ALA A 288 18.57 5.67 -5.73
C ALA A 288 18.74 7.11 -6.20
N VAL A 289 19.45 7.92 -5.43
CA VAL A 289 19.71 9.34 -5.75
C VAL A 289 20.73 9.47 -6.89
N GLY A 290 21.67 8.53 -6.99
CA GLY A 290 22.81 8.59 -7.90
C GLY A 290 24.02 9.35 -7.32
N SER A 291 23.99 9.72 -6.03
CA SER A 291 25.07 10.38 -5.32
C SER A 291 24.98 10.17 -3.81
N HIS A 292 26.12 10.28 -3.12
CA HIS A 292 26.14 10.41 -1.66
C HIS A 292 25.79 11.84 -1.23
N TRP A 293 25.27 11.98 -0.02
CA TRP A 293 24.89 13.26 0.58
C TRP A 293 26.05 14.26 0.61
N VAL A 294 27.27 13.79 0.85
CA VAL A 294 28.46 14.63 0.91
C VAL A 294 28.77 15.28 -0.44
N ASP A 295 28.39 14.63 -1.55
CA ASP A 295 28.70 15.06 -2.91
C ASP A 295 27.57 15.90 -3.52
N ASP A 296 26.31 15.67 -3.15
CA ASP A 296 25.17 16.48 -3.59
C ASP A 296 24.21 16.79 -2.44
N ARG A 297 24.55 17.78 -1.62
CA ARG A 297 23.68 18.21 -0.52
C ARG A 297 22.36 18.80 -0.99
N ALA A 298 22.31 19.34 -2.21
CA ALA A 298 21.14 20.04 -2.72
C ALA A 298 20.03 19.06 -3.12
N ILE A 299 20.37 17.93 -3.75
CA ILE A 299 19.36 16.91 -4.06
C ILE A 299 18.78 16.30 -2.79
N TYR A 300 19.60 16.05 -1.76
CA TYR A 300 19.14 15.55 -0.47
C TYR A 300 18.25 16.58 0.24
N ALA A 301 18.64 17.86 0.29
CA ALA A 301 17.83 18.90 0.92
C ALA A 301 16.45 19.07 0.28
N ARG A 302 16.36 18.96 -1.05
CA ARG A 302 15.06 18.96 -1.75
C ARG A 302 14.27 17.67 -1.50
N SER A 303 14.94 16.54 -1.26
CA SER A 303 14.31 15.21 -1.27
C SER A 303 13.96 14.63 0.09
N SER A 304 14.71 14.98 1.12
CA SER A 304 14.55 14.45 2.46
C SER A 304 13.37 15.14 3.16
N PRO A 305 12.31 14.43 3.58
CA PRO A 305 11.16 15.03 4.23
C PRO A 305 11.55 15.90 5.43
N ILE A 306 12.49 15.45 6.28
CA ILE A 306 12.91 16.22 7.46
C ILE A 306 13.55 17.57 7.10
N GLN A 307 14.21 17.68 5.94
CA GLN A 307 14.83 18.91 5.47
C GLN A 307 13.84 19.84 4.75
N ARG A 308 12.64 19.34 4.47
CA ARG A 308 11.56 20.08 3.81
C ARG A 308 10.57 20.70 4.79
N LEU A 309 10.68 20.43 6.09
CA LEU A 309 9.77 20.93 7.12
C LEU A 309 9.82 22.48 7.25
N PRO A 310 8.67 23.15 7.48
CA PRO A 310 7.31 22.62 7.41
C PRO A 310 6.92 22.21 5.99
N LEU A 311 6.14 21.13 5.85
CA LEU A 311 5.63 20.67 4.55
C LEU A 311 4.43 21.51 4.07
N GLY A 312 3.70 22.14 4.99
CA GLY A 312 2.48 22.91 4.67
C GLY A 312 1.24 22.05 4.41
N VAL A 313 1.28 20.78 4.80
CA VAL A 313 0.14 19.84 4.80
C VAL A 313 0.05 19.12 6.15
N PRO A 314 -1.15 18.69 6.57
CA PRO A 314 -1.29 17.75 7.68
C PRO A 314 -0.52 16.46 7.43
N GLN A 315 0.08 15.92 8.50
CA GLN A 315 0.95 14.75 8.46
C GLN A 315 0.56 13.72 9.51
N LEU A 316 0.68 12.44 9.15
CA LEU A 316 0.59 11.31 10.08
C LEU A 316 1.82 10.43 9.91
N VAL A 317 2.53 10.19 11.01
CA VAL A 317 3.76 9.38 11.02
C VAL A 317 3.51 8.13 11.85
N ALA A 318 3.46 6.97 11.20
CA ALA A 318 3.22 5.70 11.86
C ALA A 318 4.44 4.79 11.74
N CYS A 319 4.88 4.17 12.84
CA CYS A 319 5.96 3.19 12.84
C CYS A 319 5.72 2.17 13.96
N ALA A 320 5.95 0.89 13.68
CA ALA A 320 5.79 -0.14 14.70
C ALA A 320 7.01 -0.14 15.65
N VAL A 321 6.78 -0.43 16.93
CA VAL A 321 7.86 -0.43 17.94
C VAL A 321 8.88 -1.55 17.73
N GLY A 322 8.51 -2.61 17.00
CA GLY A 322 9.38 -3.73 16.63
C GLY A 322 9.94 -3.65 15.21
N ASP A 323 9.83 -2.48 14.56
CA ASP A 323 10.46 -2.21 13.27
C ASP A 323 12.01 -2.12 13.40
N GLU A 324 12.70 -1.96 12.27
CA GLU A 324 14.13 -1.67 12.20
C GLU A 324 14.46 -0.43 13.07
N PRO A 325 15.43 -0.53 14.01
CA PRO A 325 15.73 0.56 14.94
C PRO A 325 16.02 1.90 14.27
N ASP A 326 16.70 1.90 13.12
CA ASP A 326 17.00 3.10 12.35
C ASP A 326 15.73 3.79 11.81
N LEU A 327 14.73 3.01 11.35
CA LEU A 327 13.47 3.56 10.85
C LEU A 327 12.58 4.09 11.97
N LEU A 328 12.58 3.41 13.12
CA LEU A 328 11.90 3.89 14.33
C LEU A 328 12.54 5.18 14.84
N GLU A 329 13.87 5.26 14.90
CA GLU A 329 14.60 6.49 15.27
C GLU A 329 14.26 7.63 14.29
N MET A 330 14.30 7.38 12.98
CA MET A 330 13.96 8.40 11.97
C MET A 330 12.51 8.87 12.08
N SER A 331 11.56 7.97 12.36
CA SER A 331 10.15 8.32 12.51
C SER A 331 9.93 9.23 13.72
N ARG A 332 10.53 8.91 14.87
CA ARG A 332 10.49 9.75 16.08
C ARG A 332 11.20 11.09 15.87
N GLN A 333 12.39 11.07 15.28
CA GLN A 333 13.15 12.29 14.96
C GLN A 333 12.35 13.21 14.04
N TYR A 334 11.73 12.66 13.01
CA TYR A 334 10.90 13.44 12.09
C TYR A 334 9.69 14.03 12.80
N TYR A 335 8.97 13.25 13.61
CA TYR A 335 7.84 13.74 14.39
C TYR A 335 8.24 14.90 15.31
N ASP A 336 9.31 14.75 16.09
CA ASP A 336 9.78 15.80 17.01
C ASP A 336 10.13 17.10 16.26
N ALA A 337 10.79 16.98 15.10
CA ALA A 337 11.12 18.13 14.26
C ALA A 337 9.88 18.77 13.64
N ALA A 338 8.94 17.97 13.16
CA ALA A 338 7.73 18.44 12.49
C ALA A 338 6.74 19.09 13.48
N ALA A 339 6.61 18.53 14.68
CA ALA A 339 5.79 19.07 15.77
C ALA A 339 6.31 20.42 16.33
N ALA A 340 7.57 20.76 16.06
CA ALA A 340 8.14 22.08 16.36
C ALA A 340 7.80 23.15 15.30
N THR A 341 7.09 22.76 14.22
CA THR A 341 6.61 23.67 13.17
C THR A 341 5.12 23.96 13.31
N PRO A 342 4.54 24.88 12.52
CA PRO A 342 3.10 25.15 12.54
C PRO A 342 2.20 24.08 11.90
N ASP A 343 2.76 23.02 11.28
CA ASP A 343 1.96 21.97 10.62
C ASP A 343 1.17 21.13 11.64
N ASP A 344 0.00 20.60 11.22
CA ASP A 344 -0.72 19.55 11.99
C ASP A 344 0.02 18.22 11.80
N VAL A 345 0.64 17.70 12.85
CA VAL A 345 1.41 16.46 12.81
C VAL A 345 0.97 15.54 13.94
N ALA A 346 0.68 14.29 13.60
CA ALA A 346 0.43 13.23 14.58
C ALA A 346 1.39 12.06 14.40
N ALA A 347 1.71 11.37 15.51
CA ALA A 347 2.45 10.13 15.51
C ALA A 347 1.59 8.97 16.00
N ILE A 348 1.79 7.79 15.41
CA ILE A 348 1.21 6.51 15.85
C ILE A 348 2.34 5.50 15.99
N GLU A 349 2.50 5.00 17.21
CA GLU A 349 3.36 3.85 17.49
C GLU A 349 2.51 2.72 18.06
N GLY A 350 2.83 1.48 17.70
CA GLY A 350 2.08 0.30 18.10
C GLY A 350 2.91 -0.98 17.96
N PRO A 351 2.39 -2.13 18.42
CA PRO A 351 3.07 -3.41 18.27
C PRO A 351 3.17 -3.81 16.79
N GLY A 352 4.15 -4.65 16.47
CA GLY A 352 4.37 -5.18 15.12
C GLY A 352 5.78 -4.95 14.61
N ASP A 353 6.01 -5.38 13.38
CA ASP A 353 7.26 -5.23 12.64
C ASP A 353 7.10 -4.19 11.49
N HIS A 354 8.09 -4.16 10.60
CA HIS A 354 8.11 -3.28 9.43
C HIS A 354 6.89 -3.41 8.50
N PHE A 355 6.26 -4.58 8.47
CA PHE A 355 5.12 -4.87 7.60
C PHE A 355 3.78 -4.71 8.31
N ALA A 356 3.76 -4.69 9.65
CA ALA A 356 2.53 -4.49 10.42
C ALA A 356 1.79 -3.19 10.05
N VAL A 357 2.51 -2.10 9.72
CA VAL A 357 1.91 -0.83 9.27
C VAL A 357 1.20 -0.93 7.91
N ILE A 358 1.43 -2.01 7.16
CA ILE A 358 0.75 -2.32 5.90
C ILE A 358 0.00 -3.67 5.94
N ASP A 359 -0.33 -4.15 7.14
CA ASP A 359 -1.20 -5.31 7.34
C ASP A 359 -2.59 -4.86 7.79
N PRO A 360 -3.65 -5.02 6.96
CA PRO A 360 -5.03 -4.72 7.35
C PRO A 360 -5.50 -5.36 8.66
N GLY A 361 -4.90 -6.49 9.05
CA GLY A 361 -5.23 -7.21 10.28
C GLY A 361 -4.59 -6.64 11.54
N SER A 362 -3.62 -5.73 11.41
CA SER A 362 -2.83 -5.25 12.55
C SER A 362 -3.53 -4.14 13.35
N ASP A 363 -3.20 -4.05 14.64
CA ASP A 363 -3.72 -2.98 15.51
C ASP A 363 -3.16 -1.60 15.15
N ILE A 364 -1.90 -1.54 14.66
CA ILE A 364 -1.29 -0.29 14.23
C ILE A 364 -1.95 0.24 12.96
N TRP A 365 -2.26 -0.61 11.98
CA TRP A 365 -3.00 -0.20 10.79
C TRP A 365 -4.40 0.30 11.14
N ARG A 366 -5.11 -0.40 12.03
CA ARG A 366 -6.44 0.05 12.51
C ARG A 366 -6.37 1.48 13.06
N SER A 367 -5.37 1.77 13.90
CA SER A 367 -5.15 3.10 14.48
C SER A 367 -4.83 4.15 13.40
N VAL A 368 -4.04 3.79 12.39
CA VAL A 368 -3.73 4.66 11.24
C VAL A 368 -5.01 5.02 10.48
N VAL A 369 -5.84 4.03 10.15
CA VAL A 369 -7.06 4.27 9.37
C VAL A 369 -8.06 5.11 10.14
N GLU A 370 -8.21 4.88 11.45
CA GLU A 370 -9.05 5.72 12.31
C GLU A 370 -8.58 7.19 12.31
N ALA A 371 -7.26 7.41 12.37
CA ALA A 371 -6.68 8.74 12.30
C ALA A 371 -6.87 9.40 10.92
N VAL A 372 -6.74 8.65 9.83
CA VAL A 372 -7.03 9.12 8.46
C VAL A 372 -8.50 9.48 8.31
N ASP A 373 -9.41 8.60 8.73
CA ASP A 373 -10.86 8.83 8.66
C ASP A 373 -11.27 10.09 9.43
N SER A 374 -10.69 10.30 10.62
CA SER A 374 -10.99 11.48 11.44
C SER A 374 -10.60 12.82 10.80
N ARG A 375 -9.63 12.80 9.87
CA ARG A 375 -9.11 13.98 9.16
C ARG A 375 -9.76 14.20 7.81
N LEU A 376 -10.10 13.13 7.09
CA LEU A 376 -10.65 13.23 5.74
C LEU A 376 -12.17 13.17 5.66
N ARG A 377 -12.85 12.52 6.60
CA ARG A 377 -14.31 12.48 6.56
C ARG A 377 -14.86 13.80 7.11
N PRO A 378 -15.95 14.33 6.50
CA PRO A 378 -16.68 15.43 7.11
C PRO A 378 -17.04 15.05 8.54
N ARG A 379 -16.70 15.91 9.51
CA ARG A 379 -17.28 15.77 10.85
C ARG A 379 -18.79 15.79 10.65
N THR A 380 -19.45 14.64 10.77
CA THR A 380 -20.90 14.61 10.88
C THR A 380 -21.23 15.60 11.99
N ALA A 381 -21.97 16.66 11.68
CA ALA A 381 -22.47 17.57 12.70
C ALA A 381 -23.12 16.67 13.74
N SER A 382 -22.51 16.60 14.93
CA SER A 382 -23.11 15.89 16.04
C SER A 382 -24.45 16.56 16.25
N THR A 383 -25.53 15.82 15.96
CA THR A 383 -26.88 16.21 16.35
C THR A 383 -26.77 16.58 17.83
N PRO A 384 -27.09 17.82 18.24
CA PRO A 384 -27.04 18.17 19.65
C PRO A 384 -27.93 17.15 20.39
N PRO A 385 -27.55 16.68 21.58
CA PRO A 385 -28.44 15.84 22.36
C PRO A 385 -29.77 16.58 22.48
N VAL A 386 -30.85 15.93 22.05
CA VAL A 386 -32.21 16.46 22.20
C VAL A 386 -32.34 16.89 23.65
N ALA A 387 -32.49 18.19 23.88
CA ALA A 387 -32.68 18.72 25.21
C ALA A 387 -33.85 17.97 25.85
N GLY A 388 -33.53 17.14 26.85
CA GLY A 388 -34.53 16.36 27.57
C GLY A 388 -35.63 17.30 28.02
N ARG A 389 -36.85 17.06 27.53
CA ARG A 389 -38.04 17.70 28.08
C ARG A 389 -38.02 17.47 29.58
N ARG A 390 -37.83 18.54 30.35
CA ARG A 390 -38.14 18.54 31.78
C ARG A 390 -39.56 17.99 31.95
N PRO A 391 -39.80 17.04 32.87
CA PRO A 391 -41.16 16.65 33.21
C PRO A 391 -41.88 17.91 33.70
N ARG A 392 -43.08 18.15 33.17
CA ARG A 392 -43.96 19.19 33.69
C ARG A 392 -44.33 18.80 35.12
N ASP A 393 -43.97 19.65 36.07
CA ASP A 393 -44.47 19.59 37.44
C ASP A 393 -46.00 19.67 37.42
N HIS A 394 -46.66 18.56 37.75
CA HIS A 394 -48.07 18.59 38.14
C HIS A 394 -48.15 19.02 39.60
N ALA A 395 -48.57 20.26 39.79
CA ALA A 395 -49.03 20.78 41.06
C ALA A 395 -50.28 20.02 41.54
N ALA A 396 -50.23 19.51 42.77
CA ALA A 396 -51.42 19.15 43.54
C ALA A 396 -51.18 19.40 45.05
N GLY A 397 -51.59 20.59 45.50
CA GLY A 397 -52.36 20.82 46.74
C GLY A 397 -51.66 20.78 48.11
N PRO A 398 -52.15 21.53 49.12
CA PRO A 398 -51.36 21.91 50.29
C PRO A 398 -51.79 21.26 51.63
N ARG A 399 -50.82 21.23 52.57
CA ARG A 399 -50.91 21.21 54.06
C ARG A 399 -51.35 19.91 54.78
N SER A 400 -50.49 19.41 55.69
CA SER A 400 -50.60 19.71 57.14
C SER A 400 -49.49 19.05 58.00
N ALA A 401 -49.07 19.80 59.02
CA ALA A 401 -48.53 19.42 60.36
C ALA A 401 -47.27 18.54 60.58
N ARG A 402 -46.33 19.15 61.32
CA ARG A 402 -45.16 18.69 62.14
C ARG A 402 -45.48 17.63 63.24
N PRO A 403 -44.54 17.15 64.12
CA PRO A 403 -43.05 17.22 64.17
C PRO A 403 -42.29 15.93 64.64
N SER A 404 -40.94 16.02 64.64
CA SER A 404 -39.93 15.31 65.50
C SER A 404 -39.64 13.84 65.17
N SER A 405 -38.43 13.27 65.28
CA SER A 405 -37.27 13.56 66.14
C SER A 405 -36.01 12.86 65.57
N SER A 406 -34.84 13.48 65.72
CA SER A 406 -33.50 12.81 65.65
C SER A 406 -33.26 12.00 66.94
N PRO A 407 -32.21 11.15 67.06
CA PRO A 407 -30.79 11.42 66.73
C PRO A 407 -30.34 10.88 65.37
#